data_AF-A0A3S4PQU3-F1
#
_entry.id   AF-A0A3S4PQU3-F1
#
_cell.length_a   1.000
_cell.length_b   1.000
_cell.length_c   1.000
_cell.angle_alpha   90.00
_cell.angle_beta   90.00
_cell.angle_gamma   90.00
#
_symmetry.space_group_name_H-M   'P 1'
#
loop_
_entity.id
_entity.type
_entity.pdbx_description
1 polymer ?
#
loop_
_entity_poly.entity_id
_entity_poly.type
_entity_poly.pdbx_seq_one_letter_code
_entity_poly.pdbx_strand_id
1 'polypeptide(L)'
;MMKTSDCSRSGETVKRNEVASAMKNLEDLELPQVMQSKIGGHVRRVSDAQGEADIRLAVERAEGFVEGLEAARCLNPATIEALFIIVESASVRH
;
A
#
# COMPACT_ATOMS: atom_id res chain seq x y z
N MET A 1 -35.17 -20.41 -19.65
CA MET A 1 -34.05 -20.83 -18.78
C MET A 1 -33.02 -19.70 -18.78
N MET A 2 -33.06 -18.84 -17.76
CA MET A 2 -32.13 -17.71 -17.61
C MET A 2 -30.73 -18.23 -17.28
N LYS A 3 -29.73 -17.90 -18.10
CA LYS A 3 -28.32 -18.03 -17.73
C LYS A 3 -27.93 -16.75 -17.02
N THR A 4 -27.68 -16.84 -15.71
CA THR A 4 -27.15 -15.73 -14.91
C THR A 4 -25.73 -15.43 -15.35
N SER A 5 -25.52 -14.16 -15.64
CA SER A 5 -24.30 -13.53 -16.10
C SER A 5 -23.18 -13.65 -15.07
N ASP A 6 -22.02 -14.16 -15.49
CA ASP A 6 -20.76 -13.97 -14.79
C ASP A 6 -20.37 -12.49 -14.89
N CYS A 7 -20.57 -11.74 -13.81
CA CYS A 7 -20.11 -10.36 -13.67
C CYS A 7 -19.46 -10.24 -12.29
N SER A 8 -18.12 -10.22 -12.21
CA SER A 8 -17.33 -9.67 -11.08
C SER A 8 -15.80 -9.94 -11.12
N ARG A 9 -15.22 -10.56 -12.15
CA ARG A 9 -13.81 -11.02 -12.07
C ARG A 9 -12.72 -10.02 -12.48
N SER A 10 -13.06 -8.87 -13.08
CA SER A 10 -12.04 -7.97 -13.67
C SER A 10 -11.40 -6.97 -12.71
N GLY A 11 -12.02 -6.62 -11.57
CA GLY A 11 -11.45 -5.64 -10.63
C GLY A 11 -10.43 -6.23 -9.64
N GLU A 12 -10.46 -7.55 -9.42
CA GLU A 12 -9.63 -8.21 -8.41
C GLU A 12 -8.21 -8.55 -8.90
N THR A 13 -8.00 -8.54 -10.22
CA THR A 13 -6.69 -8.78 -10.85
C THR A 13 -5.85 -7.51 -10.92
N VAL A 14 -6.48 -6.35 -11.14
CA VAL A 14 -5.82 -5.04 -11.19
C VAL A 14 -5.31 -4.63 -9.81
N LYS A 15 -6.14 -4.77 -8.76
CA LYS A 15 -5.75 -4.54 -7.36
C LYS A 15 -4.51 -5.33 -6.94
N ARG A 16 -4.41 -6.60 -7.35
CA ARG A 16 -3.26 -7.45 -7.03
C ARG A 16 -1.97 -6.99 -7.73
N ASN A 17 -2.07 -6.46 -8.96
CA ASN A 17 -0.90 -6.05 -9.73
C ASN A 17 -0.24 -4.78 -9.16
N GLU A 18 -1.03 -3.81 -8.70
CA GLU A 18 -0.45 -2.58 -8.11
C GLU A 18 0.12 -2.80 -6.72
N VAL A 19 -0.53 -3.63 -5.90
CA VAL A 19 0.05 -4.03 -4.61
C VAL A 19 1.32 -4.84 -4.81
N ALA A 20 1.36 -5.73 -5.81
CA ALA A 20 2.58 -6.44 -6.15
C ALA A 20 3.70 -5.50 -6.62
N SER A 21 3.36 -4.46 -7.39
CA SER A 21 4.31 -3.41 -7.77
C SER A 21 4.80 -2.61 -6.56
N ALA A 22 3.91 -2.21 -5.65
CA ALA A 22 4.23 -1.51 -4.41
C ALA A 22 5.11 -2.34 -3.47
N MET A 23 4.83 -3.66 -3.35
CA MET A 23 5.66 -4.59 -2.57
C MET A 23 7.02 -4.81 -3.21
N LYS A 24 7.09 -4.90 -4.54
CA LYS A 24 8.38 -4.99 -5.25
C LYS A 24 9.22 -3.72 -5.04
N ASN A 25 8.62 -2.54 -5.21
CA ASN A 25 9.31 -1.26 -4.97
C ASN A 25 9.81 -1.16 -3.52
N LEU A 26 9.09 -1.76 -2.57
CA LEU A 26 9.52 -1.82 -1.18
C LEU A 26 10.71 -2.75 -0.95
N GLU A 27 10.75 -3.90 -1.63
CA GLU A 27 11.89 -4.83 -1.61
C GLU A 27 13.17 -4.17 -2.15
N ASP A 28 13.03 -3.25 -3.11
CA ASP A 28 14.12 -2.50 -3.73
C ASP A 28 14.74 -1.42 -2.81
N LEU A 29 14.09 -1.03 -1.71
CA LEU A 29 14.56 0.05 -0.82
C LEU A 29 15.68 -0.36 0.17
N GLU A 30 16.18 -1.60 0.11
CA GLU A 30 17.24 -2.16 0.98
C GLU A 30 17.00 -1.92 2.50
N LEU A 31 15.74 -1.81 2.91
CA LEU A 31 15.37 -1.53 4.30
C LEU A 31 15.61 -2.77 5.19
N PRO A 32 15.86 -2.59 6.51
CA PRO A 32 15.84 -3.70 7.45
C PRO A 32 14.52 -4.49 7.34
N GLN A 33 14.58 -5.82 7.37
CA GLN A 33 13.40 -6.69 7.18
C GLN A 33 12.22 -6.34 8.10
N VAL A 34 12.49 -5.91 9.32
CA VAL A 34 11.44 -5.48 10.27
C VAL A 34 10.69 -4.24 9.77
N MET A 35 11.39 -3.29 9.15
CA MET A 35 10.76 -2.11 8.55
C MET A 35 9.97 -2.49 7.30
N GLN A 36 10.54 -3.32 6.43
CA GLN A 36 9.84 -3.85 5.24
C GLN A 36 8.54 -4.57 5.63
N SER A 37 8.59 -5.45 6.64
CA SER A 37 7.41 -6.17 7.11
C SER A 37 6.34 -5.23 7.67
N LYS A 38 6.76 -4.20 8.44
CA LYS A 38 5.83 -3.22 9.01
C LYS A 38 5.13 -2.40 7.93
N ILE A 39 5.89 -1.77 7.03
CA ILE A 39 5.29 -0.95 5.96
C ILE A 39 4.51 -1.82 4.97
N GLY A 40 4.98 -3.03 4.67
CA GLY A 40 4.22 -4.01 3.87
C GLY A 40 2.86 -4.34 4.50
N GLY A 41 2.81 -4.47 5.83
CA GLY A 41 1.57 -4.61 6.58
C GLY A 41 0.64 -3.40 6.48
N HIS A 42 1.18 -2.17 6.44
CA HIS A 42 0.40 -0.95 6.21
C HIS A 42 -0.17 -0.90 4.80
N VAL A 43 0.66 -1.13 3.78
CA VAL A 43 0.26 -1.13 2.37
C VAL A 43 -0.83 -2.17 2.10
N ARG A 44 -0.69 -3.38 2.67
CA ARG A 44 -1.72 -4.42 2.55
C ARG A 44 -3.05 -3.98 3.16
N ARG A 45 -3.04 -3.34 4.34
CA ARG A 45 -4.26 -2.79 4.96
C ARG A 45 -4.90 -1.69 4.12
N VAL A 46 -4.10 -0.82 3.50
CA VAL A 46 -4.60 0.22 2.59
C VAL A 46 -5.30 -0.43 1.39
N SER A 47 -4.69 -1.44 0.77
CA SER A 47 -5.29 -2.10 -0.39
C SER A 47 -6.52 -2.94 -0.05
N ASP A 48 -6.51 -3.64 1.09
CA ASP A 48 -7.60 -4.50 1.52
C ASP A 48 -8.83 -3.70 2.01
N ALA A 49 -8.68 -2.39 2.29
CA ALA A 49 -9.75 -1.53 2.76
C ALA A 49 -10.87 -1.37 1.72
N GLN A 50 -12.12 -1.66 2.10
CA GLN A 50 -13.26 -1.64 1.19
C GLN A 50 -14.03 -0.31 1.19
N GLY A 51 -14.07 0.42 2.32
CA GLY A 51 -14.73 1.73 2.42
C GLY A 51 -13.78 2.90 2.21
N GLU A 52 -14.29 4.04 1.73
CA GLU A 52 -13.50 5.28 1.59
C GLU A 52 -12.96 5.77 2.95
N ALA A 53 -13.79 5.68 4.01
CA ALA A 53 -13.37 5.97 5.37
C ALA A 53 -12.28 5.01 5.87
N ASP A 54 -12.37 3.72 5.50
CA ASP A 54 -11.39 2.70 5.88
C ASP A 54 -10.06 2.91 5.15
N ILE A 55 -10.09 3.27 3.87
CA ILE A 55 -8.87 3.64 3.14
C ILE A 55 -8.23 4.84 3.79
N ARG A 56 -9.00 5.92 4.01
CA ARG A 56 -8.45 7.15 4.57
C ARG A 56 -7.78 6.87 5.91
N LEU A 57 -8.43 6.11 6.79
CA LEU A 57 -7.83 5.71 8.06
C LEU A 57 -6.58 4.82 7.89
N ALA A 58 -6.59 3.90 6.91
CA ALA A 58 -5.44 3.05 6.64
C ALA A 58 -4.25 3.84 6.08
N VAL A 59 -4.51 4.82 5.21
CA VAL A 59 -3.51 5.75 4.64
C VAL A 59 -2.96 6.64 5.72
N GLU A 60 -3.80 7.31 6.52
CA GLU A 60 -3.36 8.14 7.66
C GLU A 60 -2.44 7.35 8.61
N ARG A 61 -2.75 6.08 8.88
CA ARG A 61 -1.90 5.20 9.70
C ARG A 61 -0.60 4.81 9.03
N ALA A 62 -0.58 4.67 7.71
CA ALA A 62 0.61 4.34 6.94
C ALA A 62 1.53 5.56 6.82
N GLU A 63 0.98 6.72 6.51
CA GLU A 63 1.69 8.00 6.46
C GLU A 63 2.27 8.36 7.82
N GLY A 64 1.48 8.28 8.90
CA GLY A 64 1.99 8.54 10.25
C GLY A 64 3.11 7.58 10.69
N PHE A 65 3.18 6.37 10.12
CA PHE A 65 4.33 5.48 10.33
C PHE A 65 5.58 6.00 9.58
N VAL A 66 5.43 6.44 8.33
CA VAL A 66 6.53 7.01 7.53
C VAL A 66 7.03 8.33 8.13
N GLU A 67 6.14 9.22 8.58
CA GLU A 67 6.48 10.45 9.32
C GLU A 67 7.27 10.14 10.60
N GLY A 68 6.91 9.06 11.31
CA GLY A 68 7.67 8.59 12.47
C GLY A 68 9.11 8.18 12.12
N LEU A 69 9.32 7.56 10.96
CA LEU A 69 10.66 7.21 10.46
C LEU A 69 11.46 8.47 10.05
N GLU A 70 10.79 9.45 9.43
CA GLU A 70 11.39 10.73 9.09
C GLU A 70 11.81 11.50 10.36
N ALA A 71 10.92 11.60 11.35
CA ALA A 71 11.20 12.27 12.62
C ALA A 71 12.34 11.59 13.40
N ALA A 72 12.43 10.26 13.33
CA ALA A 72 13.53 9.49 13.90
C ALA A 72 14.86 9.67 13.14
N ARG A 73 14.85 10.30 11.95
CA ARG A 73 15.98 10.44 11.03
C ARG A 73 16.71 9.13 10.75
N CYS A 74 15.97 8.02 10.71
CA CYS A 74 16.56 6.70 10.51
C CYS A 74 16.81 6.35 9.04
N LEU A 75 16.23 7.12 8.11
CA LEU A 75 16.33 6.93 6.66
C LEU A 75 16.74 8.24 5.97
N ASN A 76 17.27 8.13 4.76
CA ASN A 76 17.54 9.29 3.92
C ASN A 76 16.22 9.85 3.33
N PRO A 77 16.18 11.14 2.92
CA PRO A 77 14.97 11.75 2.39
C PRO A 77 14.39 11.05 1.15
N ALA A 78 15.24 10.56 0.25
CA ALA A 78 14.78 9.87 -0.96
C ALA A 78 14.04 8.57 -0.64
N THR A 79 14.50 7.82 0.37
CA THR A 79 13.79 6.63 0.85
C THR A 79 12.46 6.99 1.51
N ILE A 80 12.39 8.10 2.26
CA ILE A 80 11.13 8.59 2.84
C ILE A 80 10.13 8.96 1.75
N GLU A 81 10.55 9.72 0.73
CA GLU A 81 9.71 10.08 -0.42
C GLU A 81 9.20 8.83 -1.14
N ALA A 82 10.06 7.83 -1.37
CA ALA A 82 9.66 6.57 -1.99
C ALA A 82 8.60 5.82 -1.16
N LEU A 83 8.70 5.84 0.17
CA LEU A 83 7.70 5.21 1.04
C LEU A 83 6.33 5.89 0.95
N PHE A 84 6.28 7.23 0.87
CA PHE A 84 5.02 7.95 0.65
C PHE A 84 4.39 7.58 -0.70
N ILE A 85 5.18 7.52 -1.78
CA ILE A 85 4.70 7.12 -3.11
C ILE A 85 4.12 5.70 -3.08
N ILE A 86 4.78 4.77 -2.37
CA ILE A 86 4.31 3.39 -2.19
C ILE A 86 2.94 3.36 -1.49
N VAL A 87 2.76 4.16 -0.43
CA VAL A 87 1.49 4.26 0.31
C VAL A 87 0.40 4.88 -0.55
N GLU A 88 0.70 5.97 -1.26
CA GLU A 88 -0.24 6.66 -2.15
C GLU A 88 -0.71 5.71 -3.27
N SER A 89 0.22 5.02 -3.92
CA SER A 89 -0.08 4.04 -4.97
C SER A 89 -1.02 2.94 -4.48
N ALA A 90 -0.87 2.50 -3.23
CA ALA A 90 -1.74 1.47 -2.65
C ALA A 90 -3.17 1.95 -2.39
N SER A 91 -3.38 3.26 -2.29
CA SER A 91 -4.68 3.89 -2.01
C SER A 91 -5.51 4.16 -3.27
N VAL A 92 -4.88 4.12 -4.45
CA VAL A 92 -5.55 4.38 -5.73
C VAL A 92 -6.60 3.30 -6.00
N ARG A 93 -7.84 3.74 -6.20
CA ARG A 93 -8.98 2.89 -6.54
C ARG A 93 -9.08 2.79 -8.06
N HIS A 94 -8.89 1.58 -8.60
CA HIS A 94 -9.20 1.23 -9.99
C HIS A 94 -10.50 0.44 -10.09
#